data_AF-A0A956CUY4-F1
#
_entry.id   AF-A0A956CUY4-F1
#
_cell.length_a   1.000
_cell.length_b   1.000
_cell.length_c   1.000
_cell.angle_alpha   90.00
_cell.angle_beta   90.00
_cell.angle_gamma   90.00
#
_symmetry.space_group_name_H-M   'P 1'
#
loop_
_entity.id
_entity.type
_entity.pdbx_description
1 polymer ?
#
loop_
_entity_poly.entity_id
_entity_poly.type
_entity_poly.pdbx_seq_one_letter_code
_entity_poly.pdbx_strand_id
1 'polypeptide(L)'
;CDDGNDDPLDGCNTACRLVVCGDGVVDPGEECDDGNDDTNDACPHRCRAARCGDGFVQLGVEGCDDGNCSDVDGCANSCRSPSCGDGFVHEGEECDDGNLDDHDRCKNNCALNVCGDGLVWVGVEWCDDGNSDSSDGCPSDCAPPGCGDGVLDADEECDDGNEEDGDACTRFCSIPRCGDAIVSAGEECDDGNDEAGDDCVACVVARCGDGVVQSYVEGCDDGNDDDTDACANDCTPSTCGDGVRQDGEVCDGSAPDNLCRECTARCVIPR
;
A
#
# COMPACT_ATOMS: atom_id res chain seq x y z
N CYS A 1 28.92 -66.64 -27.16
CA CYS A 1 28.09 -66.46 -28.37
C CYS A 1 29.04 -66.38 -29.56
N ASP A 2 28.54 -66.74 -30.74
CA ASP A 2 29.24 -66.62 -32.02
C ASP A 2 28.11 -66.37 -33.05
N ASP A 3 27.85 -65.10 -33.34
CA ASP A 3 26.88 -64.61 -34.33
C ASP A 3 27.53 -64.36 -35.69
N GLY A 4 28.80 -64.72 -35.85
CA GLY A 4 29.50 -64.69 -37.12
C GLY A 4 29.87 -63.29 -37.63
N ASN A 5 29.91 -62.26 -36.76
CA ASN A 5 30.44 -60.94 -37.11
C ASN A 5 31.06 -60.21 -35.90
N ASP A 6 31.58 -58.99 -36.11
CA ASP A 6 32.23 -58.16 -35.07
C ASP A 6 31.36 -56.94 -34.66
N ASP A 7 30.05 -56.97 -34.93
CA ASP A 7 29.12 -55.89 -34.57
C ASP A 7 28.70 -56.02 -33.10
N PRO A 8 29.12 -55.12 -32.21
CA PRO A 8 28.84 -55.26 -30.79
C PRO A 8 27.37 -55.00 -30.41
N LEU A 9 26.49 -54.68 -31.36
CA LEU A 9 25.09 -54.31 -31.13
C LEU A 9 24.07 -55.41 -31.49
N ASP A 10 24.50 -56.59 -31.96
CA ASP A 10 23.62 -57.67 -32.42
C ASP A 10 23.39 -58.78 -31.37
N GLY A 11 23.85 -58.56 -30.14
CA GLY A 11 23.64 -59.45 -29.00
C GLY A 11 24.87 -60.21 -28.53
N CYS A 12 26.03 -60.04 -29.18
CA CYS A 12 27.32 -60.53 -28.69
C CYS A 12 28.36 -59.40 -28.67
N ASN A 13 29.03 -59.20 -27.54
CA ASN A 13 30.12 -58.22 -27.48
C ASN A 13 31.41 -58.75 -28.12
N THR A 14 32.39 -57.85 -28.32
CA THR A 14 33.71 -58.19 -28.92
C THR A 14 34.55 -59.21 -28.13
N ALA A 15 34.08 -59.62 -26.94
CA ALA A 15 34.65 -60.69 -26.13
C ALA A 15 33.87 -62.03 -26.27
N CYS A 16 32.99 -62.13 -27.27
CA CYS A 16 32.12 -63.28 -27.53
C CYS A 16 31.16 -63.64 -26.37
N ARG A 17 30.69 -62.64 -25.61
CA ARG A 17 29.70 -62.80 -24.53
C ARG A 17 28.37 -62.17 -24.90
N LEU A 18 27.27 -62.77 -24.41
CA LEU A 18 25.94 -62.25 -24.65
C LEU A 18 25.84 -60.89 -23.97
N VAL A 19 25.30 -59.90 -24.69
CA VAL A 19 24.96 -58.59 -24.12
C VAL A 19 23.72 -58.77 -23.27
N VAL A 20 23.87 -58.69 -21.95
CA VAL A 20 22.79 -58.86 -20.98
C VAL A 20 22.98 -57.86 -19.87
N CYS A 21 21.94 -57.07 -19.63
CA CYS A 21 21.92 -56.14 -18.51
C CYS A 21 22.03 -56.86 -17.16
N GLY A 22 22.90 -56.36 -16.29
CA GLY A 22 23.13 -56.89 -14.95
C GLY A 22 24.24 -57.94 -14.87
N ASP A 23 25.16 -57.99 -15.85
CA ASP A 23 26.27 -58.96 -15.87
C ASP A 23 27.58 -58.40 -15.27
N GLY A 24 27.58 -57.12 -14.90
CA GLY A 24 28.68 -56.37 -14.31
C GLY A 24 29.55 -55.65 -15.34
N VAL A 25 29.15 -55.64 -16.63
CA VAL A 25 29.91 -55.04 -17.73
C VAL A 25 28.99 -54.13 -18.54
N VAL A 26 29.30 -52.83 -18.59
CA VAL A 26 28.57 -51.88 -19.46
C VAL A 26 28.91 -52.17 -20.92
N ASP A 27 27.98 -52.83 -21.62
CA ASP A 27 28.12 -53.20 -23.03
C ASP A 27 27.61 -52.09 -23.98
N PRO A 28 27.99 -52.10 -25.28
CA PRO A 28 27.51 -51.11 -26.24
C PRO A 28 25.97 -51.11 -26.37
N GLY A 29 25.35 -49.96 -26.06
CA GLY A 29 23.89 -49.79 -26.04
C GLY A 29 23.30 -49.67 -24.63
N GLU A 30 24.08 -49.97 -23.61
CA GLU A 30 23.74 -49.77 -22.19
C GLU A 30 24.24 -48.41 -21.70
N GLU A 31 23.45 -47.74 -20.86
CA GLU A 31 23.84 -46.50 -20.17
C GLU A 31 24.50 -46.76 -18.81
N CYS A 32 24.23 -47.93 -18.22
CA CYS A 32 24.74 -48.41 -16.93
C CYS A 32 24.69 -49.95 -16.89
N ASP A 33 25.43 -50.57 -15.96
CA ASP A 33 25.30 -51.98 -15.55
C ASP A 33 25.91 -52.09 -14.14
N ASP A 34 25.18 -52.65 -13.18
CA ASP A 34 25.63 -52.80 -11.79
C ASP A 34 25.75 -54.27 -11.32
N GLY A 35 25.69 -55.22 -12.26
CA GLY A 35 25.86 -56.64 -11.98
C GLY A 35 24.67 -57.31 -11.30
N ASN A 36 23.47 -56.72 -11.37
CA ASN A 36 22.26 -57.31 -10.84
C ASN A 36 20.99 -56.99 -11.68
N ASP A 37 19.84 -57.59 -11.34
CA ASP A 37 18.56 -57.46 -12.09
C ASP A 37 17.49 -56.74 -11.24
N ASP A 38 17.89 -55.95 -10.24
CA ASP A 38 17.00 -55.09 -9.48
C ASP A 38 16.61 -53.88 -10.35
N THR A 39 15.38 -53.42 -10.15
CA THR A 39 14.81 -52.27 -10.89
C THR A 39 14.80 -51.02 -10.02
N ASN A 40 15.03 -51.16 -8.71
CA ASN A 40 14.87 -50.09 -7.73
C ASN A 40 16.22 -49.53 -7.26
N ASP A 41 17.29 -49.74 -8.00
CA ASP A 41 18.61 -49.14 -7.77
C ASP A 41 18.98 -48.16 -8.89
N ALA A 42 20.23 -47.71 -8.92
CA ALA A 42 20.68 -46.72 -9.89
C ALA A 42 20.76 -47.26 -11.34
N CYS A 43 20.72 -48.58 -11.53
CA CYS A 43 20.73 -49.19 -12.84
C CYS A 43 19.63 -50.25 -13.01
N PRO A 44 18.39 -49.80 -13.33
CA PRO A 44 17.27 -50.69 -13.57
C PRO A 44 17.55 -51.78 -14.61
N HIS A 45 16.86 -52.92 -14.53
CA HIS A 45 16.88 -54.13 -15.41
C HIS A 45 16.89 -53.95 -16.95
N ARG A 46 16.86 -52.72 -17.46
CA ARG A 46 16.99 -52.37 -18.89
C ARG A 46 18.27 -51.60 -19.22
N CYS A 47 19.19 -51.47 -18.25
CA CYS A 47 20.48 -50.81 -18.39
C CYS A 47 20.36 -49.40 -18.99
N ARG A 48 19.31 -48.70 -18.55
CA ARG A 48 19.11 -47.27 -18.73
C ARG A 48 19.24 -46.65 -17.37
N ALA A 49 19.90 -45.50 -17.27
CA ALA A 49 20.02 -44.84 -15.99
C ALA A 49 18.64 -44.56 -15.41
N ALA A 50 18.49 -44.83 -14.11
CA ALA A 50 17.38 -44.44 -13.25
C ALA A 50 16.91 -42.99 -13.54
N ARG A 51 15.61 -42.77 -13.71
CA ARG A 51 15.02 -41.46 -14.04
C ARG A 51 13.71 -41.23 -13.29
N CYS A 52 13.59 -40.03 -12.75
CA CYS A 52 12.35 -39.48 -12.24
C CYS A 52 11.19 -39.60 -13.26
N GLY A 53 10.10 -40.27 -12.85
CA GLY A 53 8.90 -40.46 -13.65
C GLY A 53 8.95 -41.68 -14.59
N ASP A 54 9.85 -42.63 -14.34
CA ASP A 54 9.89 -43.92 -15.05
C ASP A 54 8.99 -45.00 -14.40
N GLY A 55 8.35 -44.67 -13.29
CA GLY A 55 7.35 -45.48 -12.59
C GLY A 55 7.92 -46.37 -11.49
N PHE A 56 9.19 -46.19 -11.13
CA PHE A 56 9.86 -46.91 -10.04
C PHE A 56 10.54 -45.91 -9.11
N VAL A 57 10.60 -46.21 -7.81
CA VAL A 57 11.37 -45.38 -6.86
C VAL A 57 12.73 -46.01 -6.64
N GLN A 58 13.77 -45.36 -7.16
CA GLN A 58 15.15 -45.87 -7.09
C GLN A 58 15.89 -45.42 -5.83
N LEU A 59 16.24 -46.38 -4.96
CA LEU A 59 16.89 -46.15 -3.68
C LEU A 59 18.22 -45.41 -3.83
N GLY A 60 18.30 -44.21 -3.23
CA GLY A 60 19.50 -43.38 -3.25
C GLY A 60 19.71 -42.56 -4.53
N VAL A 61 18.82 -42.69 -5.52
CA VAL A 61 18.73 -41.81 -6.68
C VAL A 61 17.63 -40.78 -6.49
N GLU A 62 16.47 -41.21 -5.99
CA GLU A 62 15.31 -40.36 -5.77
C GLU A 62 14.54 -40.72 -4.50
N GLY A 63 13.76 -39.77 -3.98
CA GLY A 63 12.91 -39.96 -2.79
C GLY A 63 11.50 -40.47 -3.11
N CYS A 64 11.07 -40.30 -4.36
CA CYS A 64 9.74 -40.61 -4.87
C CYS A 64 9.79 -40.60 -6.42
N ASP A 65 8.73 -41.05 -7.09
CA ASP A 65 8.58 -40.97 -8.55
C ASP A 65 7.34 -40.10 -8.85
N ASP A 66 7.55 -38.92 -9.45
CA ASP A 66 6.49 -37.94 -9.74
C ASP A 66 5.50 -38.51 -10.77
N GLY A 67 6.00 -39.18 -11.80
CA GLY A 67 5.18 -39.78 -12.85
C GLY A 67 4.31 -38.77 -13.63
N ASN A 68 4.40 -37.47 -13.31
CA ASN A 68 3.67 -36.39 -13.95
C ASN A 68 4.54 -35.11 -14.06
N CYS A 69 3.92 -33.92 -14.05
CA CYS A 69 4.61 -32.65 -14.27
C CYS A 69 4.33 -31.62 -13.15
N SER A 70 3.86 -32.06 -11.98
CA SER A 70 3.32 -31.20 -10.92
C SER A 70 4.25 -31.18 -9.72
N ASP A 71 4.85 -30.02 -9.43
CA ASP A 71 5.73 -29.90 -8.27
C ASP A 71 5.00 -29.98 -6.92
N VAL A 72 3.67 -29.80 -6.91
CA VAL A 72 2.87 -29.63 -5.68
C VAL A 72 2.07 -30.86 -5.26
N ASP A 73 2.45 -32.05 -5.76
CA ASP A 73 1.83 -33.30 -5.33
C ASP A 73 2.74 -34.09 -4.38
N GLY A 74 2.48 -35.38 -4.20
CA GLY A 74 3.27 -36.23 -3.31
C GLY A 74 4.75 -36.38 -3.71
N CYS A 75 5.15 -35.88 -4.89
CA CYS A 75 6.53 -35.92 -5.36
C CYS A 75 6.82 -34.79 -6.36
N ALA A 76 7.77 -33.90 -6.05
CA ALA A 76 8.13 -32.82 -6.97
C ALA A 76 8.76 -33.35 -8.27
N ASN A 77 8.80 -32.53 -9.34
CA ASN A 77 9.43 -32.88 -10.63
C ASN A 77 10.93 -33.19 -10.53
N SER A 78 11.55 -32.79 -9.41
CA SER A 78 12.93 -33.12 -9.06
C SER A 78 13.08 -34.50 -8.39
N CYS A 79 12.00 -35.26 -8.27
CA CYS A 79 11.84 -36.51 -7.54
C CYS A 79 12.39 -36.46 -6.11
N ARG A 80 12.11 -35.32 -5.47
CA ARG A 80 12.30 -35.10 -4.04
C ARG A 80 10.94 -35.09 -3.38
N SER A 81 10.89 -35.67 -2.18
CA SER A 81 9.72 -35.55 -1.34
C SER A 81 9.48 -34.09 -0.99
N PRO A 82 8.21 -33.66 -0.94
CA PRO A 82 7.85 -32.29 -0.55
C PRO A 82 8.46 -31.96 0.81
N SER A 83 9.02 -30.76 0.92
CA SER A 83 9.61 -30.28 2.16
C SER A 83 9.52 -28.77 2.26
N CYS A 84 9.19 -28.29 3.46
CA CYS A 84 9.21 -26.87 3.73
C CYS A 84 10.54 -26.20 3.38
N GLY A 85 10.46 -25.08 2.66
CA GLY A 85 11.59 -24.32 2.15
C GLY A 85 12.07 -24.77 0.76
N ASP A 86 11.30 -25.57 0.02
CA ASP A 86 11.67 -26.03 -1.32
C ASP A 86 11.17 -25.11 -2.46
N GLY A 87 10.41 -24.07 -2.11
CA GLY A 87 9.89 -23.04 -3.00
C GLY A 87 8.48 -23.34 -3.51
N PHE A 88 7.86 -24.43 -3.07
CA PHE A 88 6.52 -24.84 -3.47
C PHE A 88 5.64 -25.05 -2.25
N VAL A 89 4.41 -24.52 -2.29
CA VAL A 89 3.42 -24.74 -1.23
C VAL A 89 2.72 -26.06 -1.51
N HIS A 90 3.00 -27.08 -0.70
CA HIS A 90 2.42 -28.43 -0.82
C HIS A 90 1.11 -28.59 -0.03
N GLU A 91 0.44 -29.73 -0.20
CA GLU A 91 -0.78 -30.04 0.56
C GLU A 91 -0.48 -30.14 2.07
N GLY A 92 -1.02 -29.20 2.85
CA GLY A 92 -0.85 -29.13 4.31
C GLY A 92 0.12 -28.05 4.79
N GLU A 93 0.80 -27.37 3.88
CA GLU A 93 1.62 -26.19 4.16
C GLU A 93 0.77 -24.90 4.05
N GLU A 94 0.97 -23.96 4.98
CA GLU A 94 0.29 -22.66 4.96
C GLU A 94 1.07 -21.63 4.12
N CYS A 95 2.39 -21.83 4.00
CA CYS A 95 3.34 -21.00 3.26
C CYS A 95 4.56 -21.84 2.86
N ASP A 96 5.37 -21.31 1.94
CA ASP A 96 6.74 -21.76 1.64
C ASP A 96 7.46 -20.56 0.98
N ASP A 97 8.62 -20.16 1.50
CA ASP A 97 9.42 -19.04 0.96
C ASP A 97 10.78 -19.49 0.38
N GLY A 98 10.91 -20.78 0.10
CA GLY A 98 12.05 -21.36 -0.60
C GLY A 98 13.35 -21.37 0.20
N ASN A 99 13.27 -21.23 1.52
CA ASN A 99 14.44 -21.34 2.38
C ASN A 99 14.10 -21.94 3.76
N LEU A 100 15.13 -22.11 4.61
CA LEU A 100 15.01 -22.71 5.95
C LEU A 100 15.38 -21.70 7.06
N ASP A 101 15.16 -20.41 6.82
CA ASP A 101 15.24 -19.39 7.84
C ASP A 101 13.90 -19.32 8.56
N ASP A 102 13.90 -19.45 9.90
CA ASP A 102 12.67 -19.27 10.68
C ASP A 102 12.29 -17.79 10.84
N HIS A 103 13.11 -16.84 10.33
CA HIS A 103 12.99 -15.40 10.59
C HIS A 103 12.38 -14.55 9.48
N ASP A 104 11.66 -15.16 8.55
CA ASP A 104 11.01 -14.49 7.43
C ASP A 104 9.52 -14.88 7.33
N ARG A 105 8.99 -14.93 6.10
CA ARG A 105 7.55 -14.96 5.85
C ARG A 105 6.93 -16.33 6.15
N CYS A 106 7.76 -17.35 6.29
CA CYS A 106 7.31 -18.70 6.56
C CYS A 106 8.22 -19.37 7.60
N LYS A 107 7.62 -19.96 8.63
CA LYS A 107 8.38 -20.77 9.58
C LYS A 107 8.89 -22.04 8.89
N ASN A 108 9.97 -22.64 9.38
CA ASN A 108 10.55 -23.90 8.87
C ASN A 108 9.62 -25.12 8.97
N ASN A 109 8.49 -24.97 9.66
CA ASN A 109 7.42 -25.96 9.72
C ASN A 109 6.24 -25.62 8.80
N CYS A 110 6.42 -24.67 7.88
CA CYS A 110 5.45 -24.20 6.90
C CYS A 110 4.14 -23.70 7.51
N ALA A 111 4.25 -23.15 8.72
CA ALA A 111 3.22 -22.35 9.34
C ALA A 111 3.50 -20.88 9.10
N LEU A 112 2.44 -20.09 8.94
CA LEU A 112 2.58 -18.65 8.89
C LEU A 112 3.14 -18.11 10.22
N ASN A 113 3.81 -16.97 10.15
CA ASN A 113 4.10 -16.20 11.35
C ASN A 113 2.79 -15.68 11.97
N VAL A 114 2.79 -15.48 13.28
CA VAL A 114 1.61 -15.11 14.06
C VAL A 114 1.96 -13.89 14.90
N CYS A 115 1.33 -12.77 14.57
CA CYS A 115 1.38 -11.57 15.39
C CYS A 115 0.93 -11.85 16.83
N GLY A 116 1.73 -11.42 17.79
CA GLY A 116 1.51 -11.61 19.23
C GLY A 116 2.18 -12.87 19.79
N ASP A 117 3.13 -13.48 19.08
CA ASP A 117 3.90 -14.63 19.58
C ASP A 117 5.19 -14.24 20.32
N GLY A 118 5.47 -12.93 20.40
CA GLY A 118 6.58 -12.31 21.11
C GLY A 118 7.85 -12.19 20.28
N LEU A 119 7.78 -12.43 18.96
CA LEU A 119 8.91 -12.42 18.06
C LEU A 119 8.65 -11.48 16.89
N VAL A 120 9.46 -10.42 16.78
CA VAL A 120 9.38 -9.47 15.66
C VAL A 120 10.13 -10.04 14.46
N TRP A 121 9.43 -10.25 13.34
CA TRP A 121 10.01 -10.79 12.11
C TRP A 121 10.22 -9.70 11.04
N VAL A 122 11.48 -9.42 10.70
CA VAL A 122 11.86 -8.28 9.84
C VAL A 122 11.28 -8.42 8.43
N GLY A 123 10.50 -7.42 8.01
CA GLY A 123 9.91 -7.40 6.66
C GLY A 123 8.61 -8.20 6.54
N VAL A 124 8.11 -8.74 7.66
CA VAL A 124 6.79 -9.37 7.76
C VAL A 124 5.90 -8.63 8.74
N GLU A 125 6.44 -8.27 9.90
CA GLU A 125 5.74 -7.55 10.97
C GLU A 125 6.50 -6.28 11.36
N TRP A 126 5.77 -5.21 11.67
CA TRP A 126 6.36 -3.95 12.12
C TRP A 126 6.76 -4.01 13.59
N CYS A 127 5.99 -4.74 14.39
CA CYS A 127 6.14 -4.98 15.82
C CYS A 127 5.60 -6.37 16.18
N ASP A 128 5.86 -6.82 17.41
CA ASP A 128 5.21 -7.96 18.07
C ASP A 128 5.57 -7.84 19.57
N ASP A 129 4.57 -7.70 20.41
CA ASP A 129 4.74 -7.53 21.86
C ASP A 129 4.27 -8.74 22.68
N GLY A 130 3.97 -9.86 22.02
CA GLY A 130 3.55 -11.11 22.65
C GLY A 130 2.10 -11.11 23.13
N ASN A 131 1.27 -10.18 22.64
CA ASN A 131 -0.14 -10.14 22.98
C ASN A 131 -1.01 -9.65 21.80
N SER A 132 -2.31 -9.41 22.05
CA SER A 132 -3.28 -9.03 21.01
C SER A 132 -4.09 -7.79 21.41
N ASP A 133 -3.56 -6.99 22.32
CA ASP A 133 -4.03 -5.64 22.63
C ASP A 133 -3.52 -4.72 21.51
N SER A 134 -4.33 -3.77 21.08
CA SER A 134 -3.94 -2.81 20.04
C SER A 134 -3.56 -1.45 20.61
N SER A 135 -3.58 -1.30 21.95
CA SER A 135 -3.44 -0.01 22.65
C SER A 135 -2.11 0.17 23.39
N ASP A 136 -1.16 -0.74 23.20
CA ASP A 136 0.18 -0.76 23.81
C ASP A 136 1.32 -0.48 22.83
N GLY A 137 0.98 0.02 21.64
CA GLY A 137 1.95 0.45 20.62
C GLY A 137 2.38 -0.66 19.67
N CYS A 138 1.70 -1.82 19.69
CA CYS A 138 1.74 -2.80 18.62
C CYS A 138 0.32 -3.23 18.26
N PRO A 139 -0.20 -2.90 17.07
CA PRO A 139 -1.52 -3.35 16.65
C PRO A 139 -1.63 -4.88 16.66
N SER A 140 -2.83 -5.40 16.90
CA SER A 140 -3.09 -6.86 16.95
C SER A 140 -2.88 -7.61 15.62
N ASP A 141 -2.67 -6.87 14.53
CA ASP A 141 -2.27 -7.38 13.21
C ASP A 141 -0.80 -7.09 12.87
N CYS A 142 -0.05 -6.51 13.81
CA CYS A 142 1.38 -6.16 13.71
C CYS A 142 1.71 -5.29 12.48
N ALA A 143 0.69 -4.63 11.92
CA ALA A 143 0.85 -3.63 10.89
C ALA A 143 1.44 -2.35 11.52
N PRO A 144 2.08 -1.49 10.71
CA PRO A 144 2.40 -0.15 11.17
C PRO A 144 1.10 0.55 11.62
N PRO A 145 1.10 1.25 12.76
CA PRO A 145 -0.04 2.05 13.17
C PRO A 145 -0.39 3.04 12.06
N GLY A 146 -1.69 3.20 11.81
CA GLY A 146 -2.22 3.93 10.68
C GLY A 146 -3.31 4.88 11.13
N CYS A 147 -3.27 6.08 10.58
CA CYS A 147 -4.23 7.11 10.94
C CYS A 147 -5.67 6.70 10.62
N GLY A 148 -6.58 6.91 11.55
CA GLY A 148 -8.01 6.65 11.36
C GLY A 148 -8.41 5.21 11.71
N ASP A 149 -7.63 4.50 12.51
CA ASP A 149 -7.91 3.14 12.94
C ASP A 149 -8.73 3.06 14.25
N GLY A 150 -8.98 4.21 14.88
CA GLY A 150 -9.74 4.33 16.12
C GLY A 150 -8.89 4.24 17.38
N VAL A 151 -7.58 4.14 17.25
CA VAL A 151 -6.61 4.12 18.36
C VAL A 151 -5.73 5.35 18.23
N LEU A 152 -5.53 6.09 19.33
CA LEU A 152 -4.59 7.20 19.34
C LEU A 152 -3.18 6.68 19.61
N ASP A 153 -2.37 6.58 18.56
CA ASP A 153 -1.00 6.10 18.67
C ASP A 153 0.00 7.17 19.15
N ALA A 154 1.19 6.74 19.54
CA ALA A 154 2.21 7.62 20.10
C ALA A 154 2.73 8.68 19.11
N ASP A 155 2.66 8.40 17.81
CA ASP A 155 3.08 9.29 16.72
C ASP A 155 1.92 10.15 16.16
N GLU A 156 0.73 10.08 16.75
CA GLU A 156 -0.49 10.77 16.31
C GLU A 156 -0.89 11.90 17.27
N GLU A 157 -1.35 13.03 16.74
CA GLU A 157 -1.91 14.14 17.54
C GLU A 157 -3.42 13.95 17.82
N CYS A 158 -4.11 13.25 16.93
CA CYS A 158 -5.52 12.86 17.02
C CYS A 158 -5.75 11.56 16.24
N ASP A 159 -6.87 10.88 16.53
CA ASP A 159 -7.46 9.83 15.69
C ASP A 159 -8.98 9.92 15.88
N ASP A 160 -9.74 9.96 14.78
CA ASP A 160 -11.21 9.96 14.79
C ASP A 160 -11.82 8.77 14.06
N GLY A 161 -11.02 7.71 13.86
CA GLY A 161 -11.46 6.43 13.34
C GLY A 161 -11.78 6.41 11.85
N ASN A 162 -11.27 7.38 11.08
CA ASN A 162 -11.32 7.35 9.62
C ASN A 162 -10.17 8.16 8.96
N GLU A 163 -9.97 8.00 7.65
CA GLU A 163 -8.94 8.73 6.87
C GLU A 163 -9.53 9.88 6.03
N GLU A 164 -10.74 10.36 6.35
CA GLU A 164 -11.39 11.45 5.63
C GLU A 164 -10.91 12.79 6.17
N ASP A 165 -10.42 13.67 5.28
CA ASP A 165 -10.10 15.04 5.68
C ASP A 165 -11.39 15.86 5.88
N GLY A 166 -11.34 16.83 6.80
CA GLY A 166 -12.39 17.82 7.01
C GLY A 166 -13.31 17.54 8.20
N ASP A 167 -12.97 16.57 9.05
CA ASP A 167 -13.65 16.27 10.30
C ASP A 167 -12.75 16.60 11.51
N ALA A 168 -12.68 15.72 12.52
CA ALA A 168 -12.00 16.03 13.79
C ALA A 168 -10.49 15.79 13.71
N CYS A 169 -10.03 15.04 12.71
CA CYS A 169 -8.64 14.72 12.49
C CYS A 169 -8.30 14.76 10.99
N THR A 170 -7.11 15.19 10.62
CA THR A 170 -6.68 15.07 9.21
C THR A 170 -6.30 13.61 8.91
N ARG A 171 -6.27 13.22 7.62
CA ARG A 171 -5.77 11.90 7.16
C ARG A 171 -4.32 11.58 7.55
N PHE A 172 -3.61 12.55 8.12
CA PHE A 172 -2.23 12.43 8.60
C PHE A 172 -2.15 12.49 10.14
N CYS A 173 -3.29 12.28 10.81
CA CYS A 173 -3.44 12.25 12.26
C CYS A 173 -2.89 13.50 12.97
N SER A 174 -3.04 14.61 12.28
CA SER A 174 -2.75 15.95 12.78
C SER A 174 -4.07 16.67 13.07
N ILE A 175 -4.10 17.42 14.17
CA ILE A 175 -5.27 18.24 14.51
C ILE A 175 -5.46 19.29 13.40
N PRO A 176 -6.67 19.41 12.80
CA PRO A 176 -6.93 20.40 11.77
C PRO A 176 -6.65 21.83 12.25
N ARG A 177 -6.09 22.66 11.36
CA ARG A 177 -5.74 24.04 11.67
C ARG A 177 -6.08 24.94 10.50
N CYS A 178 -6.66 26.08 10.84
CA CYS A 178 -6.70 27.21 9.93
C CYS A 178 -5.38 27.48 9.20
N GLY A 179 -5.46 27.55 7.88
CA GLY A 179 -4.34 27.75 6.98
C GLY A 179 -3.65 26.46 6.54
N ASP A 180 -4.24 25.28 6.76
CA ASP A 180 -3.70 23.98 6.32
C ASP A 180 -4.22 23.52 4.94
N ALA A 181 -5.03 24.36 4.30
CA ALA A 181 -5.70 24.16 3.03
C ALA A 181 -6.84 23.13 3.07
N ILE A 182 -7.34 22.76 4.26
CA ILE A 182 -8.40 21.80 4.48
C ILE A 182 -9.49 22.43 5.34
N VAL A 183 -10.63 22.75 4.75
CA VAL A 183 -11.80 23.24 5.51
C VAL A 183 -12.34 22.13 6.41
N SER A 184 -12.09 22.26 7.71
CA SER A 184 -12.39 21.22 8.69
C SER A 184 -13.58 21.56 9.59
N ALA A 185 -14.00 20.61 10.43
CA ALA A 185 -15.18 20.76 11.28
C ALA A 185 -15.00 21.91 12.29
N GLY A 186 -15.62 23.05 12.02
CA GLY A 186 -15.50 24.27 12.83
C GLY A 186 -14.97 25.48 12.05
N GLU A 187 -14.55 25.27 10.80
CA GLU A 187 -14.04 26.29 9.90
C GLU A 187 -15.08 26.62 8.81
N GLU A 188 -15.34 27.90 8.55
CA GLU A 188 -16.19 28.35 7.44
C GLU A 188 -15.40 28.44 6.12
N CYS A 189 -14.07 28.59 6.22
CA CYS A 189 -13.12 28.64 5.11
C CYS A 189 -11.73 28.19 5.58
N ASP A 190 -10.86 27.89 4.61
CA ASP A 190 -9.42 27.70 4.78
C ASP A 190 -8.75 28.01 3.43
N ASP A 191 -7.76 28.88 3.40
CA ASP A 191 -7.04 29.30 2.19
C ASP A 191 -5.55 28.86 2.17
N GLY A 192 -5.16 27.97 3.08
CA GLY A 192 -3.82 27.41 3.13
C GLY A 192 -2.75 28.35 3.66
N ASN A 193 -3.13 29.42 4.36
CA ASN A 193 -2.17 30.29 5.04
C ASN A 193 -2.74 30.96 6.32
N ASP A 194 -1.87 31.59 7.11
CA ASP A 194 -2.22 32.25 8.39
C ASP A 194 -2.35 33.80 8.24
N GLU A 195 -2.47 34.34 7.02
CA GLU A 195 -2.52 35.78 6.77
C GLU A 195 -3.91 36.33 7.04
N ALA A 196 -4.09 37.05 8.15
CA ALA A 196 -5.39 37.60 8.57
C ALA A 196 -5.93 38.78 7.72
N GLY A 197 -5.69 38.82 6.41
CA GLY A 197 -6.07 39.94 5.53
C GLY A 197 -6.37 39.54 4.09
N ASP A 198 -6.68 38.27 3.87
CA ASP A 198 -7.12 37.70 2.60
C ASP A 198 -8.54 37.10 2.75
N ASP A 199 -8.89 36.17 1.87
CA ASP A 199 -10.23 35.61 1.72
C ASP A 199 -10.69 34.79 2.96
N CYS A 200 -9.78 34.37 3.86
CA CYS A 200 -10.11 33.61 5.06
C CYS A 200 -9.44 34.11 6.35
N VAL A 201 -10.20 34.81 7.19
CA VAL A 201 -9.68 35.39 8.43
C VAL A 201 -10.08 34.55 9.63
N ALA A 202 -9.11 33.92 10.29
CA ALA A 202 -9.33 33.08 11.47
C ALA A 202 -10.43 32.00 11.24
N CYS A 203 -10.43 31.43 10.04
CA CYS A 203 -11.34 30.37 9.61
C CYS A 203 -12.81 30.78 9.52
N VAL A 204 -13.02 32.08 9.36
CA VAL A 204 -14.31 32.67 9.01
C VAL A 204 -14.12 33.38 7.70
N VAL A 205 -15.10 33.23 6.79
CA VAL A 205 -15.08 33.96 5.53
C VAL A 205 -15.04 35.45 5.86
N ALA A 206 -14.05 36.13 5.30
CA ALA A 206 -13.98 37.56 5.09
C ALA A 206 -15.37 38.27 5.09
N ARG A 207 -15.62 39.20 6.03
CA ARG A 207 -16.88 39.98 6.05
C ARG A 207 -16.62 41.48 6.11
N CYS A 208 -17.41 42.22 5.33
CA CYS A 208 -17.49 43.66 5.48
C CYS A 208 -17.97 44.07 6.86
N GLY A 209 -17.33 45.07 7.46
CA GLY A 209 -17.71 45.62 8.76
C GLY A 209 -17.13 44.85 9.94
N ASP A 210 -16.14 43.97 9.73
CA ASP A 210 -15.48 43.21 10.79
C ASP A 210 -14.28 43.96 11.43
N GLY A 211 -13.91 45.11 10.85
CA GLY A 211 -12.86 46.00 11.34
C GLY A 211 -11.51 45.75 10.68
N VAL A 212 -11.41 44.86 9.69
CA VAL A 212 -10.17 44.43 9.07
C VAL A 212 -10.27 44.52 7.55
N VAL A 213 -9.74 45.59 6.95
CA VAL A 213 -9.65 45.70 5.47
C VAL A 213 -8.78 44.60 4.87
N GLN A 214 -9.41 43.64 4.21
CA GLN A 214 -8.79 42.52 3.50
C GLN A 214 -8.39 42.94 2.08
N SER A 215 -7.14 42.63 1.72
CA SER A 215 -6.61 42.98 0.41
C SER A 215 -7.25 42.09 -0.66
N TYR A 216 -7.69 42.68 -1.77
CA TYR A 216 -8.31 41.99 -2.92
C TYR A 216 -9.72 41.43 -2.70
N VAL A 217 -10.24 41.44 -1.46
CA VAL A 217 -11.62 41.06 -1.12
C VAL A 217 -12.53 42.29 -0.99
N GLU A 218 -12.08 43.30 -0.24
CA GLU A 218 -12.87 44.51 0.03
C GLU A 218 -12.15 45.82 -0.31
N GLY A 219 -12.92 46.82 -0.75
CA GLY A 219 -12.39 48.15 -1.08
C GLY A 219 -12.22 49.06 0.14
N CYS A 220 -12.92 48.75 1.23
CA CYS A 220 -12.94 49.44 2.52
C CYS A 220 -13.58 48.52 3.58
N ASP A 221 -13.38 48.86 4.85
CA ASP A 221 -14.06 48.30 6.04
C ASP A 221 -13.96 49.36 7.16
N ASP A 222 -15.06 49.64 7.84
CA ASP A 222 -15.10 50.56 8.99
C ASP A 222 -15.66 49.92 10.28
N GLY A 223 -15.67 48.60 10.34
CA GLY A 223 -15.92 47.82 11.54
C GLY A 223 -17.36 47.83 12.04
N ASN A 224 -18.32 48.15 11.19
CA ASN A 224 -19.74 48.06 11.52
C ASN A 224 -20.64 47.86 10.28
N ASP A 225 -21.95 47.67 10.51
CA ASP A 225 -22.96 47.42 9.46
C ASP A 225 -23.78 48.70 9.09
N ASP A 226 -23.22 49.90 9.17
CA ASP A 226 -23.91 51.17 8.86
C ASP A 226 -23.61 51.64 7.43
N ASP A 227 -24.59 51.66 6.51
CA ASP A 227 -24.35 52.15 5.14
C ASP A 227 -24.07 53.67 5.05
N THR A 228 -24.10 54.40 6.16
CA THR A 228 -24.01 55.87 6.19
C THR A 228 -22.67 56.42 6.65
N ASP A 229 -21.67 55.60 6.93
CA ASP A 229 -20.32 56.03 7.31
C ASP A 229 -19.27 55.75 6.22
N ALA A 230 -18.07 55.31 6.60
CA ALA A 230 -16.89 55.42 5.75
C ALA A 230 -16.82 54.32 4.67
N CYS A 231 -17.55 53.23 4.86
CA CYS A 231 -17.67 52.10 3.96
C CYS A 231 -19.14 51.64 3.91
N ALA A 232 -19.65 51.29 2.73
CA ALA A 232 -20.96 50.66 2.64
C ALA A 232 -20.86 49.16 3.04
N ASN A 233 -21.97 48.56 3.45
CA ASN A 233 -22.04 47.15 3.86
C ASN A 233 -21.72 46.15 2.74
N ASP A 234 -21.60 46.62 1.49
CA ASP A 234 -21.17 45.85 0.32
C ASP A 234 -19.68 46.05 -0.02
N CYS A 235 -18.90 46.60 0.92
CA CYS A 235 -17.46 46.81 0.81
C CYS A 235 -17.04 47.76 -0.31
N THR A 236 -17.99 48.59 -0.75
CA THR A 236 -17.71 49.69 -1.65
C THR A 236 -17.39 50.95 -0.83
N PRO A 237 -16.30 51.65 -1.17
CA PRO A 237 -16.03 52.94 -0.56
C PRO A 237 -17.21 53.87 -0.77
N SER A 238 -17.63 54.57 0.29
CA SER A 238 -18.71 55.55 0.23
C SER A 238 -18.47 56.57 -0.89
N THR A 239 -19.39 56.64 -1.87
CA THR A 239 -19.25 57.54 -3.01
C THR A 239 -20.51 58.33 -3.32
N CYS A 240 -20.36 59.65 -3.40
CA CYS A 240 -21.41 60.56 -3.87
C CYS A 240 -22.10 60.08 -5.17
N GLY A 241 -23.42 59.85 -5.09
CA GLY A 241 -24.27 59.43 -6.21
C GLY A 241 -24.66 57.95 -6.21
N ASP A 242 -24.43 57.21 -5.12
CA ASP A 242 -24.69 55.77 -4.99
C ASP A 242 -26.08 55.39 -4.43
N GLY A 243 -26.89 56.37 -4.01
CA GLY A 243 -28.22 56.13 -3.46
C GLY A 243 -28.32 56.31 -1.95
N VAL A 244 -27.18 56.46 -1.25
CA VAL A 244 -27.13 56.57 0.22
C VAL A 244 -26.46 57.89 0.60
N ARG A 245 -27.05 58.59 1.58
CA ARG A 245 -26.47 59.84 2.07
C ARG A 245 -25.51 59.55 3.23
N GLN A 246 -24.21 59.59 2.98
CA GLN A 246 -23.19 59.32 4.00
C GLN A 246 -22.87 60.52 4.90
N ASP A 247 -22.17 60.31 6.02
CA ASP A 247 -21.76 61.35 6.95
C ASP A 247 -20.76 62.32 6.28
N GLY A 248 -21.08 63.61 6.32
CA GLY A 248 -20.38 64.64 5.54
C GLY A 248 -21.00 64.96 4.18
N GLU A 249 -21.92 64.12 3.67
CA GLU A 249 -22.70 64.42 2.47
C GLU A 249 -23.95 65.25 2.80
N VAL A 250 -24.12 66.35 2.08
CA VAL A 250 -25.28 67.24 2.24
C VAL A 250 -26.49 66.72 1.46
N CYS A 251 -26.23 65.96 0.39
CA CYS A 251 -27.20 65.30 -0.48
C CYS A 251 -26.46 64.16 -1.20
N ASP A 252 -27.17 63.10 -1.58
CA ASP A 252 -26.65 62.05 -2.46
C ASP A 252 -27.13 62.34 -3.90
N GLY A 253 -26.21 62.35 -4.86
CA GLY A 253 -26.43 62.85 -6.23
C GLY A 253 -27.50 62.11 -7.05
N SER A 254 -28.10 61.04 -6.52
CA SER A 254 -29.07 60.19 -7.18
C SER A 254 -30.53 60.34 -6.66
N ALA A 255 -30.75 61.07 -5.56
CA ALA A 255 -32.08 61.20 -4.96
C ALA A 255 -32.99 62.18 -5.74
N PRO A 256 -34.25 61.81 -6.07
CA PRO A 256 -35.22 62.70 -6.71
C PRO A 256 -35.84 63.64 -5.66
N ASP A 257 -35.00 64.31 -4.88
CA ASP A 257 -35.45 65.22 -3.85
C ASP A 257 -35.66 66.58 -4.51
N ASN A 258 -36.93 66.82 -4.82
CA ASN A 258 -37.48 67.95 -5.57
C ASN A 258 -37.28 69.31 -4.87
N LEU A 259 -36.04 69.69 -4.55
CA LEU A 259 -35.68 70.90 -3.81
C LEU A 259 -34.58 71.71 -4.51
N CYS A 260 -34.85 72.17 -5.74
CA CYS A 260 -34.23 73.34 -6.41
C CYS A 260 -32.72 73.63 -6.24
N ARG A 261 -31.87 72.66 -5.92
CA ARG A 261 -30.41 72.80 -5.91
C ARG A 261 -29.79 71.46 -6.29
N GLU A 262 -29.22 71.40 -7.49
CA GLU A 262 -28.54 70.21 -8.00
C GLU A 262 -27.36 69.86 -7.08
N CYS A 263 -27.32 68.62 -6.58
CA CYS A 263 -26.21 68.12 -5.80
C CYS A 263 -24.96 68.03 -6.70
N THR A 264 -23.85 68.64 -6.29
CA THR A 264 -22.61 68.55 -7.09
C THR A 264 -21.95 67.18 -6.93
N ALA A 265 -21.02 66.81 -7.83
CA ALA A 265 -20.22 65.58 -7.73
C ALA A 265 -19.32 65.45 -6.48
N ARG A 266 -19.44 66.37 -5.52
CA ARG A 266 -18.80 66.33 -4.20
C ARG A 266 -19.82 66.32 -3.06
N CYS A 267 -21.07 65.99 -3.37
CA CYS A 267 -22.21 65.90 -2.46
C CYS A 267 -22.42 67.13 -1.57
N VAL A 268 -22.13 68.29 -2.15
CA VAL A 268 -22.41 69.61 -1.59
C VAL A 268 -23.41 70.35 -2.46
N ILE A 269 -24.26 71.12 -1.78
CA ILE A 269 -25.16 72.07 -2.42
C ILE A 269 -24.33 73.28 -2.90
N PRO A 270 -24.34 73.61 -4.21
CA PRO A 270 -23.68 74.80 -4.69
C PRO A 270 -24.35 76.03 -4.04
N ARG A 271 -23.53 76.89 -3.43
CA ARG A 271 -23.98 78.08 -2.70
C ARG A 271 -24.64 79.11 -3.61
#